data_AF-A0A3D1TXQ9-F1
#
_entry.id   AF-A0A3D1TXQ9-F1
#
_cell.length_a   1.000
_cell.length_b   1.000
_cell.length_c   1.000
_cell.angle_alpha   90.00
_cell.angle_beta   90.00
_cell.angle_gamma   90.00
#
_symmetry.space_group_name_H-M   'P 1'
#
loop_
_entity.id
_entity.type
_entity.pdbx_description
1 polymer ?
#
loop_
_entity_poly.entity_id
_entity_poly.type
_entity_poly.pdbx_seq_one_letter_code
_entity_poly.pdbx_strand_id
1 'polypeptide(L)'
;MRATEITLIVDTPNGVLFRRIATASILPGDVPSGPAAEVATRGAAAYWGLPDFVFRPALRRRGSASREIGDAIVIVGALGASVQVKARQAVSDSEVRERSWLDKSIRKACKQVQGTLRNLKSTPETALVNERGREVVIKGQGMKWIGVVVLDHPGVEGYVPTGEAVVLLRRDWEFLLEQLKSTYAVLEYLQRVSGEHLALGAEPIRYFELAAADSRTPPSPADSRLTPFMTQSTSVPLLPQTPAGHGDDRHHLLVRAVLEDIAVSPVPDGMSQADVLDLLAAIDATPVGYRADLGRMWLSWLRDVAQSGASSIDWHFRGHIWPDRPYLIFGAAPAHTPDIQLAFSLYVGLRHQQHLELMPERLGMLTVGVILTPRSDGVRPWDTTVAAIQGNPDFNDAERAELEHAWGTFGQGVDHVKVEPA
;
A
#
# COMPACT_ATOMS: atom_id res chain seq x y z
N MET A 1 31.82 -10.85 -8.25
CA MET A 1 31.13 -11.55 -7.14
C MET A 1 29.63 -11.41 -7.30
N ARG A 2 28.84 -12.48 -7.18
CA ARG A 2 27.38 -12.37 -7.01
C ARG A 2 27.12 -11.90 -5.58
N ALA A 3 26.12 -11.04 -5.36
CA ALA A 3 25.70 -10.68 -4.00
C ALA A 3 25.36 -11.97 -3.26
N THR A 4 26.02 -12.21 -2.13
CA THR A 4 25.81 -13.39 -1.31
C THR A 4 24.48 -13.26 -0.58
N GLU A 5 23.79 -14.39 -0.50
CA GLU A 5 22.67 -14.56 0.42
C GLU A 5 23.13 -14.27 1.85
N ILE A 6 22.31 -13.56 2.61
CA ILE A 6 22.61 -13.21 4.00
C ILE A 6 21.62 -13.93 4.90
N THR A 7 22.10 -14.56 5.97
CA THR A 7 21.24 -14.99 7.07
C THR A 7 21.44 -14.04 8.24
N LEU A 8 20.40 -13.32 8.62
CA LEU A 8 20.37 -12.53 9.84
C LEU A 8 19.93 -13.40 11.01
N ILE A 9 20.58 -13.20 12.15
CA ILE A 9 20.19 -13.75 13.44
C ILE A 9 19.58 -12.59 14.21
N VAL A 10 18.27 -12.66 14.45
CA VAL A 10 17.51 -11.59 15.11
C VAL A 10 17.06 -12.09 16.47
N ASP A 11 17.65 -11.55 17.52
CA ASP A 11 17.25 -11.83 18.89
C ASP A 11 15.95 -11.08 19.21
N THR A 12 14.91 -11.82 19.57
CA THR A 12 13.62 -11.26 19.98
C THR A 12 13.26 -11.72 21.40
N PRO A 13 12.34 -11.02 22.10
CA PRO A 13 11.83 -11.49 23.38
C PRO A 13 11.22 -12.90 23.32
N ASN A 14 10.78 -13.34 22.13
CA ASN A 14 10.17 -14.66 21.89
C ASN A 14 11.18 -15.70 21.36
N GLY A 15 12.48 -15.39 21.36
CA GLY A 15 13.55 -16.26 20.92
C GLY A 15 14.32 -15.75 19.70
N VAL A 16 15.24 -16.57 19.21
CA VAL A 16 16.12 -16.24 18.07
C VAL A 16 15.40 -16.54 16.76
N LEU A 17 15.27 -15.54 15.89
CA LEU A 17 14.74 -15.68 14.55
C LEU A 17 15.89 -15.70 13.54
N PHE A 18 15.95 -16.75 12.72
CA PHE A 18 16.83 -16.79 11.56
C PHE A 18 16.07 -16.24 10.35
N ARG A 19 16.66 -15.24 9.69
CA ARG A 19 16.06 -14.57 8.53
C ARG A 19 17.00 -14.62 7.34
N ARG A 20 16.63 -15.44 6.37
CA ARG A 20 17.30 -15.54 5.08
C ARG A 20 16.85 -14.38 4.20
N ILE A 21 17.80 -13.56 3.79
CA ILE A 21 17.62 -12.50 2.80
C ILE A 21 18.09 -13.06 1.46
N ALA A 22 17.14 -13.29 0.56
CA ALA A 22 17.41 -13.79 -0.78
C ALA A 22 18.35 -12.84 -1.53
N THR A 23 19.09 -13.38 -2.50
CA THR A 23 19.81 -12.55 -3.48
C THR A 23 18.81 -11.84 -4.39
N ALA A 24 19.22 -10.72 -5.00
CA ALA A 24 18.37 -10.06 -6.00
C ALA A 24 17.98 -11.04 -7.12
N SER A 25 16.76 -10.91 -7.63
CA SER A 25 16.20 -11.72 -8.71
C SER A 25 17.13 -11.77 -9.92
N ILE A 26 17.15 -12.90 -10.62
CA ILE A 26 18.06 -13.09 -11.76
C ILE A 26 17.59 -12.23 -12.93
N LEU A 27 18.51 -11.45 -13.50
CA LEU A 27 18.22 -10.65 -14.69
C LEU A 27 18.24 -11.52 -15.95
N PRO A 28 17.35 -11.28 -16.94
CA PRO A 28 17.40 -11.93 -18.24
C PRO A 28 18.77 -11.74 -18.91
N GLY A 29 19.37 -12.81 -19.42
CA GLY A 29 20.72 -12.77 -20.00
C GLY A 29 20.79 -12.18 -21.41
N ASP A 30 19.65 -12.06 -22.08
CA ASP A 30 19.47 -11.55 -23.43
C ASP A 30 19.25 -10.02 -23.48
N VAL A 31 19.04 -9.38 -22.33
CA VAL A 31 18.81 -7.94 -22.21
C VAL A 31 20.02 -7.28 -21.54
N PRO A 32 20.47 -6.09 -22.00
CA PRO A 32 21.53 -5.35 -21.29
C PRO A 32 21.17 -5.12 -19.81
N SER A 33 22.16 -5.28 -18.92
CA SER A 33 21.94 -5.28 -17.47
C SER A 33 21.25 -4.01 -16.91
N GLY A 34 21.44 -2.84 -17.54
CA GLY A 34 20.75 -1.60 -17.15
C GLY A 34 19.23 -1.71 -17.30
N PRO A 35 18.69 -1.81 -18.54
CA PRO A 35 17.27 -2.03 -18.79
C PRO A 35 16.70 -3.24 -18.04
N ALA A 36 17.44 -4.34 -17.94
CA ALA A 36 17.00 -5.52 -17.20
C ALA A 36 16.81 -5.23 -15.70
N ALA A 37 17.75 -4.50 -15.06
CA ALA A 37 17.64 -4.10 -13.67
C ALA A 37 16.50 -3.10 -13.43
N GLU A 38 16.24 -2.20 -14.38
CA GLU A 38 15.09 -1.28 -14.33
C GLU A 38 13.77 -2.05 -14.34
N VAL A 39 13.61 -2.99 -15.26
CA VAL A 39 12.42 -3.86 -15.34
C VAL A 39 12.26 -4.70 -14.08
N ALA A 40 13.33 -5.30 -13.56
CA ALA A 40 13.27 -6.08 -12.32
C ALA A 40 12.86 -5.23 -11.11
N THR A 41 13.40 -4.01 -11.00
CA THR A 41 13.07 -3.07 -9.92
C THR A 41 11.60 -2.67 -9.95
N ARG A 42 11.05 -2.34 -11.13
CA ARG A 42 9.61 -2.05 -11.31
C ARG A 42 8.76 -3.29 -11.08
N GLY A 43 9.18 -4.43 -11.63
CA GLY A 43 8.50 -5.71 -11.53
C GLY A 43 8.32 -6.14 -10.08
N ALA A 44 9.35 -6.01 -9.23
CA ALA A 44 9.24 -6.30 -7.81
C ALA A 44 8.18 -5.43 -7.12
N ALA A 45 8.14 -4.14 -7.43
CA ALA A 45 7.18 -3.20 -6.85
C ALA A 45 5.74 -3.51 -7.27
N ALA A 46 5.54 -3.86 -8.55
CA ALA A 46 4.25 -4.24 -9.09
C ALA A 46 3.78 -5.62 -8.57
N TYR A 47 4.71 -6.57 -8.46
CA TYR A 47 4.42 -7.94 -8.03
C TYR A 47 3.99 -7.97 -6.56
N TRP A 48 4.83 -7.51 -5.64
CA TRP A 48 4.53 -7.57 -4.20
C TRP A 48 3.61 -6.45 -3.71
N GLY A 49 3.60 -5.30 -4.40
CA GLY A 49 2.81 -4.13 -4.05
C GLY A 49 1.45 -4.11 -4.76
N LEU A 50 1.35 -3.37 -5.86
CA LEU A 50 0.29 -3.44 -6.88
C LEU A 50 0.81 -2.78 -8.17
N PRO A 51 0.49 -3.30 -9.37
CA PRO A 51 0.88 -2.66 -10.63
C PRO A 51 0.32 -1.24 -10.80
N ASP A 52 -0.81 -0.94 -10.16
CA ASP A 52 -1.50 0.36 -10.24
C ASP A 52 -0.68 1.50 -9.65
N PHE A 53 0.16 1.21 -8.65
CA PHE A 53 1.02 2.18 -7.96
C PHE A 53 2.35 2.41 -8.67
N VAL A 54 2.69 1.63 -9.69
CA VAL A 54 3.99 1.70 -10.37
C VAL A 54 3.78 2.29 -11.76
N PHE A 55 4.47 3.37 -12.04
CA PHE A 55 4.35 4.13 -13.28
C PHE A 55 5.61 3.99 -14.14
N ARG A 56 5.35 3.82 -15.43
CA ARG A 56 6.37 3.75 -16.46
C ARG A 56 7.09 5.11 -16.59
N PRO A 57 8.34 5.13 -17.05
CA PRO A 57 9.04 6.36 -17.40
C PRO A 57 8.17 7.23 -18.31
N ALA A 58 7.79 8.42 -17.84
CA ALA A 58 7.03 9.32 -18.68
C ALA A 58 7.96 9.97 -19.71
N LEU A 59 7.68 9.75 -20.99
CA LEU A 59 8.41 10.37 -22.10
C LEU A 59 7.89 11.80 -22.29
N ARG A 60 8.68 12.82 -21.96
CA ARG A 60 8.35 14.20 -22.35
C ARG A 60 9.18 14.64 -23.56
N ARG A 61 8.51 15.23 -24.55
CA ARG A 61 9.18 15.98 -25.62
C ARG A 61 9.73 17.29 -25.05
N ARG A 62 11.01 17.56 -25.27
CA ARG A 62 11.65 18.85 -25.05
C ARG A 62 12.34 19.26 -26.35
N GLY A 63 11.66 20.07 -27.16
CA GLY A 63 12.08 20.33 -28.55
C GLY A 63 11.94 19.08 -29.42
N SER A 64 12.96 18.76 -30.21
CA SER A 64 13.00 17.57 -31.07
C SER A 64 13.38 16.27 -30.32
N ALA A 65 13.79 16.34 -29.06
CA ALA A 65 14.21 15.18 -28.27
C ALA A 65 13.15 14.78 -27.23
N SER A 66 12.86 13.48 -27.11
CA SER A 66 12.16 12.92 -25.95
C SER A 66 13.15 12.69 -24.81
N ARG A 67 12.76 13.04 -23.59
CA ARG A 67 13.51 12.73 -22.37
C ARG A 67 12.59 11.98 -21.41
N GLU A 68 13.06 10.81 -20.98
CA GLU A 68 12.40 9.99 -19.97
C GLU A 68 12.47 10.65 -18.60
N ILE A 69 11.36 10.60 -17.86
CA ILE A 69 11.22 11.08 -16.49
C ILE A 69 11.44 9.91 -15.54
N GLY A 70 12.69 9.72 -15.10
CA GLY A 70 13.09 8.64 -14.17
C GLY A 70 12.95 7.23 -14.73
N ASP A 71 13.45 6.22 -14.01
CA ASP A 71 13.35 4.82 -14.45
C ASP A 71 12.05 4.16 -13.92
N ALA A 72 11.54 4.68 -12.79
CA ALA A 72 10.19 4.42 -12.30
C ALA A 72 9.68 5.60 -11.46
N ILE A 73 8.35 5.77 -11.44
CA ILE A 73 7.66 6.59 -10.44
C ILE A 73 6.72 5.65 -9.68
N VAL A 74 6.77 5.66 -8.35
CA VAL A 74 5.86 4.87 -7.51
C VAL A 74 4.99 5.84 -6.74
N ILE A 75 3.66 5.67 -6.79
CA ILE A 75 2.70 6.58 -6.14
C ILE A 75 1.67 5.75 -5.40
N VAL A 76 1.45 6.06 -4.12
CA VAL A 76 0.40 5.46 -3.31
C VAL A 76 -0.12 6.49 -2.30
N GLY A 77 -1.38 6.89 -2.47
CA GLY A 77 -2.01 7.96 -1.69
C GLY A 77 -1.20 9.26 -1.79
N ALA A 78 -0.90 9.88 -0.64
CA ALA A 78 -0.12 11.11 -0.59
C ALA A 78 1.41 10.91 -0.71
N LEU A 79 1.89 9.67 -0.85
CA LEU A 79 3.32 9.34 -0.95
C LEU A 79 3.71 9.10 -2.41
N GLY A 80 4.87 9.61 -2.80
CA GLY A 80 5.44 9.37 -4.11
C GLY A 80 6.94 9.10 -4.02
N ALA A 81 7.47 8.23 -4.87
CA ALA A 81 8.90 7.99 -5.01
C ALA A 81 9.33 8.14 -6.46
N SER A 82 10.42 8.87 -6.69
CA SER A 82 11.14 8.83 -7.96
C SER A 82 12.32 7.88 -7.82
N VAL A 83 12.28 6.78 -8.57
CA VAL A 83 13.27 5.71 -8.49
C VAL A 83 14.20 5.80 -9.69
N GLN A 84 15.50 5.80 -9.42
CA GLN A 84 16.55 5.70 -10.43
C GLN A 84 17.40 4.46 -10.18
N VAL A 85 17.57 3.65 -11.20
CA VAL A 85 18.35 2.42 -11.17
C VAL A 85 19.71 2.65 -11.82
N LYS A 86 20.77 2.06 -11.26
CA LYS A 86 22.09 2.01 -11.87
C LYS A 86 22.63 0.59 -11.75
N ALA A 87 22.97 0.00 -12.89
CA ALA A 87 23.49 -1.36 -12.95
C ALA A 87 24.96 -1.38 -13.35
N ARG A 88 25.73 -2.23 -12.68
CA ARG A 88 27.16 -2.45 -12.94
C ARG A 88 27.34 -3.64 -13.88
N GLN A 89 27.59 -3.37 -15.16
CA GLN A 89 27.76 -4.42 -16.18
C GLN A 89 29.02 -5.28 -15.95
N ALA A 90 30.14 -4.67 -15.58
CA ALA A 90 31.41 -5.34 -15.37
C ALA A 90 32.04 -4.88 -14.06
N VAL A 91 31.94 -5.74 -13.05
CA VAL A 91 32.57 -5.53 -11.74
C VAL A 91 34.09 -5.65 -11.90
N SER A 92 34.84 -4.67 -11.41
CA SER A 92 36.29 -4.71 -11.37
C SER A 92 36.76 -5.39 -10.08
N ASP A 93 37.93 -6.04 -10.13
CA ASP A 93 38.60 -6.56 -8.92
C ASP A 93 39.25 -5.45 -8.06
N SER A 94 39.11 -4.17 -8.46
CA SER A 94 39.69 -3.04 -7.74
C SER A 94 38.59 -2.34 -6.96
N GLU A 95 38.65 -2.46 -5.64
CA GLU A 95 37.70 -1.81 -4.73
C GLU A 95 37.65 -0.29 -4.93
N VAL A 96 38.81 0.36 -5.16
CA VAL A 96 38.90 1.80 -5.44
C VAL A 96 38.10 2.18 -6.69
N ARG A 97 38.16 1.35 -7.75
CA ARG A 97 37.38 1.58 -8.97
C ARG A 97 35.89 1.40 -8.73
N GLU A 98 35.49 0.41 -7.93
CA GLU A 98 34.08 0.18 -7.59
C GLU A 98 33.52 1.32 -6.73
N ARG A 99 34.26 1.77 -5.70
CA ARG A 99 33.88 2.97 -4.91
C ARG A 99 33.74 4.22 -5.79
N SER A 100 34.70 4.45 -6.69
CA SER A 100 34.64 5.58 -7.63
C SER A 100 33.44 5.47 -8.59
N TRP A 101 33.10 4.26 -9.02
CA TRP A 101 31.91 4.03 -9.85
C TRP A 101 30.63 4.28 -9.07
N LEU A 102 30.55 3.84 -7.81
CA LEU A 102 29.43 4.07 -6.91
C LEU A 102 29.21 5.57 -6.72
N ASP A 103 30.24 6.32 -6.33
CA ASP A 103 30.16 7.78 -6.13
C ASP A 103 29.64 8.50 -7.38
N LYS A 104 30.18 8.14 -8.54
CA LYS A 104 29.78 8.72 -9.82
C LYS A 104 28.33 8.38 -10.16
N SER A 105 27.94 7.12 -10.00
CA SER A 105 26.62 6.61 -10.36
C SER A 105 25.54 7.16 -9.44
N ILE A 106 25.77 7.16 -8.14
CA ILE A 106 24.88 7.70 -7.11
C ILE A 106 24.70 9.21 -7.32
N ARG A 107 25.79 9.96 -7.50
CA ARG A 107 25.70 11.41 -7.74
C ARG A 107 24.91 11.74 -9.01
N LYS A 108 25.09 10.96 -10.09
CA LYS A 108 24.31 11.12 -11.32
C LYS A 108 22.83 10.81 -11.06
N ALA A 109 22.54 9.70 -10.38
CA ALA A 109 21.19 9.26 -10.07
C ALA A 109 20.44 10.26 -9.18
N CYS A 110 21.07 10.75 -8.11
CA CYS A 110 20.50 11.78 -7.24
C CYS A 110 20.13 13.05 -8.02
N LYS A 111 20.98 13.50 -8.93
CA LYS A 111 20.67 14.65 -9.81
C LYS A 111 19.46 14.39 -10.71
N GLN A 112 19.32 13.17 -11.25
CA GLN A 112 18.17 12.78 -12.08
C GLN A 112 16.89 12.77 -11.26
N VAL A 113 16.89 12.10 -10.10
CA VAL A 113 15.79 12.06 -9.14
C VAL A 113 15.35 13.48 -8.76
N GLN A 114 16.27 14.33 -8.32
CA GLN A 114 15.93 15.71 -7.94
C GLN A 114 15.36 16.53 -9.11
N GLY A 115 15.85 16.29 -10.33
CA GLY A 115 15.28 16.89 -11.54
C GLY A 115 13.84 16.45 -11.80
N THR A 116 13.56 15.16 -11.66
CA THR A 116 12.23 14.57 -11.79
C THR A 116 11.28 15.11 -10.73
N LEU A 117 11.68 15.09 -9.46
CA LEU A 117 10.85 15.57 -8.35
C LEU A 117 10.51 17.05 -8.47
N ARG A 118 11.48 17.91 -8.85
CA ARG A 118 11.19 19.33 -9.11
C ARG A 118 10.13 19.51 -10.19
N ASN A 119 10.23 18.73 -11.27
CA ASN A 119 9.28 18.81 -12.39
C ASN A 119 7.86 18.34 -11.99
N LEU A 120 7.77 17.22 -11.26
CA LEU A 120 6.50 16.70 -10.76
C LEU A 120 5.83 17.67 -9.77
N LYS A 121 6.62 18.35 -8.92
CA LYS A 121 6.12 19.36 -7.99
C LYS A 121 5.70 20.66 -8.67
N SER A 122 6.36 21.06 -9.76
CA SER A 122 6.07 22.31 -10.46
C SER A 122 4.98 22.20 -11.51
N THR A 123 4.72 20.99 -12.02
CA THR A 123 3.64 20.77 -12.99
C THR A 123 2.33 20.57 -12.20
N PRO A 124 1.27 21.35 -12.45
CA PRO A 124 0.00 21.21 -11.73
C PRO A 124 -0.57 19.78 -11.81
N GLU A 125 -0.58 19.22 -13.03
CA GLU A 125 -1.08 17.88 -13.31
C GLU A 125 -0.14 17.16 -14.30
N THR A 126 0.15 15.90 -14.02
CA THR A 126 0.98 15.05 -14.90
C THR A 126 0.25 13.75 -15.19
N ALA A 127 -0.06 13.50 -16.46
CA ALA A 127 -0.54 12.20 -16.92
C ALA A 127 0.62 11.19 -16.94
N LEU A 128 0.46 10.08 -16.22
CA LEU A 128 1.40 8.97 -16.14
C LEU A 128 0.70 7.66 -16.49
N VAL A 129 1.41 6.71 -17.08
CA VAL A 129 0.87 5.38 -17.40
C VAL A 129 1.39 4.37 -16.38
N ASN A 130 0.47 3.72 -15.66
CA ASN A 130 0.83 2.69 -14.68
C ASN A 130 1.23 1.37 -15.36
N GLU A 131 1.71 0.39 -14.59
CA GLU A 131 2.14 -0.91 -15.13
C GLU A 131 0.96 -1.75 -15.65
N ARG A 132 -0.29 -1.41 -15.32
CA ARG A 132 -1.49 -1.94 -16.00
C ARG A 132 -1.77 -1.29 -17.35
N GLY A 133 -1.01 -0.29 -17.75
CA GLY A 133 -1.21 0.44 -19.01
C GLY A 133 -2.33 1.48 -18.96
N ARG A 134 -2.76 1.88 -17.76
CA ARG A 134 -3.80 2.91 -17.59
C ARG A 134 -3.17 4.28 -17.37
N GLU A 135 -3.71 5.29 -18.02
CA GLU A 135 -3.32 6.67 -17.80
C GLU A 135 -4.00 7.21 -16.52
N VAL A 136 -3.21 7.83 -15.66
CA VAL A 136 -3.65 8.44 -14.40
C VAL A 136 -3.11 9.86 -14.33
N VAL A 137 -3.97 10.82 -14.02
CA VAL A 137 -3.59 12.22 -13.83
C VAL A 137 -3.18 12.44 -12.37
N ILE A 138 -1.92 12.81 -12.16
CA ILE A 138 -1.32 12.98 -10.83
C ILE A 138 -1.08 14.45 -10.52
N LYS A 139 -1.50 14.89 -9.33
CA LYS A 139 -1.24 16.23 -8.77
C LYS A 139 -0.02 16.21 -7.85
N GLY A 140 1.16 16.44 -8.43
CA GLY A 140 2.43 16.24 -7.71
C GLY A 140 2.74 17.24 -6.60
N GLN A 141 2.11 18.42 -6.57
CA GLN A 141 2.43 19.50 -5.61
C GLN A 141 2.09 19.14 -4.15
N GLY A 142 1.04 18.35 -3.92
CA GLY A 142 0.58 17.96 -2.57
C GLY A 142 1.25 16.70 -2.00
N MET A 143 2.11 16.04 -2.77
CA MET A 143 2.67 14.74 -2.39
C MET A 143 3.98 14.85 -1.61
N LYS A 144 4.17 13.92 -0.67
CA LYS A 144 5.44 13.71 0.02
C LYS A 144 6.33 12.84 -0.87
N TRP A 145 7.28 13.50 -1.53
CA TRP A 145 8.17 12.86 -2.50
C TRP A 145 9.48 12.37 -1.88
N ILE A 146 9.82 11.12 -2.19
CA ILE A 146 11.06 10.45 -1.78
C ILE A 146 11.94 10.24 -3.02
N GLY A 147 13.22 10.55 -2.89
CA GLY A 147 14.21 10.17 -3.89
C GLY A 147 14.78 8.81 -3.57
N VAL A 148 14.76 7.87 -4.52
CA VAL A 148 15.30 6.52 -4.33
C VAL A 148 16.31 6.18 -5.43
N VAL A 149 17.48 5.68 -5.02
CA VAL A 149 18.49 5.16 -5.94
C VAL A 149 18.70 3.68 -5.66
N VAL A 150 18.40 2.84 -6.64
CA VAL A 150 18.57 1.40 -6.57
C VAL A 150 19.81 0.99 -7.36
N LEU A 151 20.72 0.28 -6.71
CA LEU A 151 21.98 -0.17 -7.30
C LEU A 151 21.95 -1.67 -7.56
N ASP A 152 22.02 -2.07 -8.84
CA ASP A 152 22.34 -3.43 -9.22
C ASP A 152 23.87 -3.58 -9.25
N HIS A 153 24.43 -3.78 -8.07
CA HIS A 153 25.86 -3.89 -7.78
C HIS A 153 26.04 -4.91 -6.65
N PRO A 154 27.13 -5.70 -6.61
CA PRO A 154 27.39 -6.65 -5.52
C PRO A 154 27.66 -6.03 -4.13
N GLY A 155 27.51 -4.71 -3.97
CA GLY A 155 27.98 -3.96 -2.81
C GLY A 155 29.51 -3.78 -2.75
N VAL A 156 29.95 -2.86 -1.89
CA VAL A 156 31.33 -2.73 -1.39
C VAL A 156 31.22 -2.63 0.12
N GLU A 157 31.98 -3.45 0.85
CA GLU A 157 31.89 -3.51 2.31
C GLU A 157 32.17 -2.14 2.97
N GLY A 158 31.32 -1.77 3.92
CA GLY A 158 31.41 -0.50 4.64
C GLY A 158 31.22 0.76 3.77
N TYR A 159 30.86 0.63 2.48
CA TYR A 159 30.60 1.80 1.64
C TYR A 159 29.27 2.44 2.05
N VAL A 160 29.34 3.67 2.55
CA VAL A 160 28.18 4.49 2.92
C VAL A 160 27.95 5.52 1.81
N PRO A 161 26.82 5.45 1.09
CA PRO A 161 26.49 6.39 0.04
C PRO A 161 26.18 7.77 0.62
N THR A 162 26.58 8.82 -0.11
CA THR A 162 26.23 10.21 0.23
C THR A 162 25.17 10.75 -0.73
N GLY A 163 24.24 11.55 -0.23
CA GLY A 163 23.24 12.24 -1.06
C GLY A 163 21.88 12.34 -0.36
N GLU A 164 20.96 13.11 -0.94
CA GLU A 164 19.63 13.35 -0.35
C GLU A 164 18.62 12.21 -0.60
N ALA A 165 18.95 11.28 -1.50
CA ALA A 165 18.10 10.13 -1.82
C ALA A 165 18.41 8.95 -0.91
N VAL A 166 17.41 8.10 -0.67
CA VAL A 166 17.64 6.77 -0.08
C VAL A 166 18.36 5.92 -1.13
N VAL A 167 19.55 5.43 -0.79
CA VAL A 167 20.38 4.63 -1.70
C VAL A 167 20.50 3.22 -1.14
N LEU A 168 20.12 2.22 -1.93
CA LEU A 168 20.09 0.82 -1.50
C LEU A 168 20.40 -0.14 -2.66
N LEU A 169 20.77 -1.38 -2.34
CA LEU A 169 21.01 -2.40 -3.36
C LEU A 169 19.67 -2.92 -3.92
N ARG A 170 19.64 -3.41 -5.17
CA ARG A 170 18.43 -4.03 -5.75
C ARG A 170 17.89 -5.19 -4.90
N ARG A 171 18.78 -5.98 -4.30
CA ARG A 171 18.40 -7.02 -3.33
C ARG A 171 17.58 -6.45 -2.17
N ASP A 172 18.02 -5.33 -1.63
CA ASP A 172 17.42 -4.70 -0.46
C ASP A 172 16.06 -4.08 -0.83
N TRP A 173 15.90 -3.56 -2.06
CA TRP A 173 14.62 -3.11 -2.62
C TRP A 173 13.61 -4.26 -2.67
N GLU A 174 14.02 -5.38 -3.27
CA GLU A 174 13.20 -6.58 -3.40
C GLU A 174 12.84 -7.16 -2.03
N PHE A 175 13.79 -7.18 -1.08
CA PHE A 175 13.55 -7.57 0.30
C PHE A 175 12.45 -6.75 0.96
N LEU A 176 12.49 -5.41 0.89
CA LEU A 176 11.49 -4.56 1.55
C LEU A 176 10.08 -4.85 1.01
N LEU A 177 9.96 -5.03 -0.31
CA LEU A 177 8.72 -5.34 -1.00
C LEU A 177 8.19 -6.73 -0.63
N GLU A 178 9.04 -7.75 -0.62
CA GLU A 178 8.67 -9.10 -0.19
C GLU A 178 8.30 -9.17 1.29
N GLN A 179 9.05 -8.44 2.13
CA GLN A 179 8.86 -8.41 3.58
C GLN A 179 7.53 -7.75 3.97
N LEU A 180 7.14 -6.68 3.27
CA LEU A 180 5.96 -5.88 3.63
C LEU A 180 4.71 -6.18 2.78
N LYS A 181 4.87 -6.67 1.54
CA LYS A 181 3.78 -6.96 0.58
C LYS A 181 2.75 -5.81 0.48
N SER A 182 3.25 -4.58 0.53
CA SER A 182 2.47 -3.34 0.48
C SER A 182 3.35 -2.21 -0.03
N THR A 183 2.91 -1.53 -1.09
CA THR A 183 3.62 -0.35 -1.59
C THR A 183 3.52 0.80 -0.60
N TYR A 184 2.37 0.96 0.06
CA TYR A 184 2.16 1.97 1.09
C TYR A 184 3.18 1.82 2.21
N ALA A 185 3.28 0.63 2.81
CA ALA A 185 4.21 0.38 3.91
C ALA A 185 5.69 0.56 3.50
N VAL A 186 6.04 0.17 2.26
CA VAL A 186 7.41 0.39 1.74
C VAL A 186 7.71 1.88 1.60
N LEU A 187 6.80 2.69 1.05
CA LEU A 187 7.04 4.14 0.95
C LEU A 187 7.06 4.82 2.33
N GLU A 188 6.27 4.37 3.29
CA GLU A 188 6.35 4.87 4.68
C GLU A 188 7.69 4.53 5.34
N TYR A 189 8.17 3.30 5.14
CA TYR A 189 9.50 2.91 5.58
C TYR A 189 10.58 3.81 4.97
N LEU A 190 10.55 4.00 3.64
CA LEU A 190 11.53 4.85 2.95
C LEU A 190 11.43 6.32 3.36
N GLN A 191 10.22 6.81 3.66
CA GLN A 191 10.01 8.15 4.20
C GLN A 191 10.59 8.29 5.60
N ARG A 192 10.43 7.27 6.46
CA ARG A 192 10.94 7.24 7.83
C ARG A 192 12.47 7.33 7.87
N VAL A 193 13.15 6.65 6.95
CA VAL A 193 14.62 6.61 6.88
C VAL A 193 15.22 7.63 5.92
N SER A 194 14.38 8.50 5.34
CA SER A 194 14.81 9.53 4.39
C SER A 194 15.72 10.55 5.08
N GLY A 195 16.88 10.84 4.48
CA GLY A 195 17.90 11.71 5.06
C GLY A 195 18.95 10.98 5.90
N GLU A 196 18.75 9.70 6.22
CA GLU A 196 19.77 8.87 6.87
C GLU A 196 20.69 8.21 5.83
N HIS A 197 21.93 7.95 6.22
CA HIS A 197 22.90 7.24 5.41
C HIS A 197 23.25 5.89 6.05
N LEU A 198 23.26 4.84 5.24
CA LEU A 198 23.49 3.48 5.69
C LEU A 198 24.47 2.77 4.74
N ALA A 199 25.34 1.92 5.28
CA ALA A 199 26.22 1.10 4.43
C ALA A 199 25.40 0.23 3.45
N LEU A 200 25.85 0.14 2.20
CA LEU A 200 25.15 -0.66 1.19
C LEU A 200 25.07 -2.13 1.64
N GLY A 201 23.87 -2.72 1.50
CA GLY A 201 23.61 -4.09 1.88
C GLY A 201 23.19 -4.28 3.35
N ALA A 202 23.19 -3.23 4.16
CA ALA A 202 22.75 -3.27 5.56
C ALA A 202 21.27 -2.90 5.76
N GLU A 203 20.52 -2.63 4.68
CA GLU A 203 19.10 -2.27 4.76
C GLU A 203 18.25 -3.29 5.54
N PRO A 204 18.42 -4.62 5.35
CA PRO A 204 17.69 -5.59 6.15
C PRO A 204 18.00 -5.49 7.65
N ILE A 205 19.24 -5.14 8.02
CA ILE A 205 19.62 -4.93 9.43
C ILE A 205 18.88 -3.72 10.00
N ARG A 206 18.95 -2.57 9.31
CA ARG A 206 18.20 -1.35 9.71
C ARG A 206 16.71 -1.63 9.85
N TYR A 207 16.13 -2.37 8.91
CA TYR A 207 14.73 -2.77 8.97
C TYR A 207 14.42 -3.53 10.27
N PHE A 208 15.20 -4.55 10.62
CA PHE A 208 14.95 -5.34 11.83
C PHE A 208 15.21 -4.58 13.13
N GLU A 209 16.18 -3.66 13.13
CA GLU A 209 16.41 -2.75 14.27
C GLU A 209 15.18 -1.84 14.51
N LEU A 210 14.63 -1.26 13.43
CA LEU A 210 13.41 -0.45 13.50
C LEU A 210 12.19 -1.28 13.88
N ALA A 211 12.02 -2.48 13.31
CA ALA A 211 10.94 -3.39 13.67
C ALA A 211 11.01 -3.82 15.15
N ALA A 212 12.21 -4.05 15.67
CA ALA A 212 12.40 -4.34 17.09
C ALA A 212 12.11 -3.12 17.97
N ALA A 213 12.46 -1.91 17.53
CA ALA A 213 12.10 -0.68 18.23
C ALA A 213 10.57 -0.47 18.25
N ASP A 214 9.90 -0.67 17.12
CA ASP A 214 8.45 -0.57 17.01
C ASP A 214 7.75 -1.57 17.93
N SER A 215 8.21 -2.82 17.97
CA SER A 215 7.64 -3.85 18.86
C SER A 215 7.83 -3.55 20.35
N ARG A 216 8.84 -2.76 20.73
CA ARG A 216 9.05 -2.33 22.12
C ARG A 216 8.32 -1.04 22.47
N THR A 217 7.81 -0.33 21.47
CA THR A 217 7.15 0.97 21.68
C THR A 217 5.72 0.71 22.17
N PRO A 218 5.32 1.29 23.31
CA PRO A 218 3.94 1.18 23.77
C PRO A 218 2.95 1.75 22.74
N PRO A 219 1.74 1.17 22.62
CA PRO A 219 0.71 1.72 21.73
C PRO A 219 0.40 3.17 22.08
N SER A 220 0.27 4.02 21.07
CA SER A 220 -0.31 5.35 21.27
C SER A 220 -1.74 5.23 21.80
N PRO A 221 -2.17 6.12 22.70
CA PRO A 221 -3.55 6.12 23.17
C PRO A 221 -4.50 6.36 21.99
N ALA A 222 -5.63 5.67 21.99
CA ALA A 222 -6.70 5.96 21.05
C ALA A 222 -7.29 7.36 21.33
N ASP A 223 -7.86 7.98 20.31
CA ASP A 223 -8.60 9.25 20.49
C ASP A 223 -9.76 9.01 21.47
N SER A 224 -9.83 9.82 22.53
CA SER A 224 -10.85 9.67 23.58
C SER A 224 -12.27 9.80 23.03
N ARG A 225 -12.48 10.53 21.94
CA ARG A 225 -13.79 10.66 21.27
C ARG A 225 -14.27 9.35 20.66
N LEU A 226 -13.35 8.46 20.30
CA LEU A 226 -13.67 7.14 19.73
C LEU A 226 -13.84 6.06 20.79
N THR A 227 -13.28 6.27 21.98
CA THR A 227 -13.24 5.26 23.06
C THR A 227 -14.61 4.67 23.40
N PRO A 228 -15.72 5.44 23.48
CA PRO A 228 -17.05 4.88 23.75
C PRO A 228 -17.55 3.88 22.70
N PHE A 229 -16.98 3.92 21.50
CA PHE A 229 -17.42 3.16 20.33
C PHE A 229 -16.44 2.03 19.97
N MET A 230 -15.30 1.96 20.64
CA MET A 230 -14.29 0.92 20.40
C MET A 230 -14.72 -0.39 21.04
N THR A 231 -15.19 -1.32 20.21
CA THR A 231 -15.47 -2.70 20.64
C THR A 231 -14.21 -3.54 20.79
N GLN A 232 -13.17 -3.22 19.99
CA GLN A 232 -11.85 -3.83 20.06
C GLN A 232 -10.77 -2.79 19.75
N SER A 233 -9.67 -2.83 20.49
CA SER A 233 -8.46 -2.07 20.22
C SER A 233 -7.34 -3.05 19.95
N THR A 234 -6.75 -2.98 18.75
CA THR A 234 -5.57 -3.77 18.39
C THR A 234 -4.44 -2.83 18.07
N SER A 235 -3.28 -3.08 18.68
CA SER A 235 -2.04 -2.41 18.32
C SER A 235 -1.10 -3.42 17.67
N VAL A 236 -0.49 -3.02 16.56
CA VAL A 236 0.53 -3.78 15.85
C VAL A 236 1.72 -2.87 15.60
N PRO A 237 2.96 -3.39 15.59
CA PRO A 237 4.13 -2.61 15.22
C PRO A 237 3.98 -2.11 13.77
N LEU A 238 4.53 -0.93 13.48
CA LEU A 238 4.52 -0.36 12.13
C LEU A 238 5.28 -1.27 11.16
N LEU A 239 6.45 -1.76 11.57
CA LEU A 239 7.22 -2.76 10.85
C LEU A 239 7.14 -4.14 11.54
N PRO A 240 6.59 -5.17 10.87
CA PRO A 240 6.56 -6.52 11.43
C PRO A 240 7.93 -7.23 11.34
N GLN A 241 8.32 -7.94 12.39
CA GLN A 241 9.54 -8.78 12.37
C GLN A 241 9.36 -10.10 11.59
N THR A 242 8.12 -10.55 11.42
CA THR A 242 7.78 -11.67 10.54
C THR A 242 7.43 -11.12 9.16
N PRO A 243 7.87 -11.78 8.07
CA PRO A 243 7.41 -11.44 6.73
C PRO A 243 5.88 -11.39 6.66
N ALA A 244 5.35 -10.48 5.87
CA ALA A 244 3.92 -10.34 5.64
C ALA A 244 3.31 -11.67 5.14
N GLY A 245 2.31 -12.17 5.86
CA GLY A 245 1.67 -13.46 5.59
C GLY A 245 2.40 -14.69 6.11
N HIS A 246 3.55 -14.55 6.78
CA HIS A 246 4.29 -15.70 7.31
C HIS A 246 3.42 -16.56 8.25
N GLY A 247 3.28 -17.85 7.93
CA GLY A 247 2.45 -18.79 8.68
C GLY A 247 0.95 -18.67 8.40
N ASP A 248 0.52 -17.66 7.64
CA ASP A 248 -0.88 -17.50 7.23
C ASP A 248 -1.05 -16.70 5.92
N ASP A 249 -0.42 -17.20 4.85
CA ASP A 249 -0.43 -16.53 3.55
C ASP A 249 -1.84 -16.43 2.98
N ARG A 250 -2.70 -17.44 3.21
CA ARG A 250 -4.07 -17.47 2.68
C ARG A 250 -4.87 -16.27 3.15
N HIS A 251 -4.89 -16.01 4.45
CA HIS A 251 -5.69 -14.91 5.00
C HIS A 251 -5.05 -13.56 4.71
N HIS A 252 -3.71 -13.48 4.73
CA HIS A 252 -3.01 -12.26 4.35
C HIS A 252 -3.29 -11.86 2.89
N LEU A 253 -3.29 -12.82 1.96
CA LEU A 253 -3.52 -12.59 0.54
C LEU A 253 -4.96 -12.17 0.21
N LEU A 254 -5.92 -12.28 1.15
CA LEU A 254 -7.29 -11.82 0.90
C LEU A 254 -7.31 -10.32 0.56
N VAL A 255 -6.58 -9.49 1.32
CA VAL A 255 -6.52 -8.04 1.07
C VAL A 255 -5.96 -7.76 -0.33
N ARG A 256 -4.93 -8.51 -0.76
CA ARG A 256 -4.40 -8.40 -2.12
C ARG A 256 -5.42 -8.84 -3.17
N ALA A 257 -6.16 -9.93 -2.94
CA ALA A 257 -7.19 -10.39 -3.87
C ALA A 257 -8.30 -9.34 -4.04
N VAL A 258 -8.75 -8.72 -2.95
CA VAL A 258 -9.72 -7.62 -2.97
C VAL A 258 -9.19 -6.41 -3.75
N LEU A 259 -7.95 -6.01 -3.49
CA LEU A 259 -7.29 -4.95 -4.24
C LEU A 259 -7.21 -5.25 -5.74
N GLU A 260 -6.92 -6.50 -6.12
CA GLU A 260 -6.92 -6.93 -7.52
C GLU A 260 -8.32 -6.89 -8.13
N ASP A 261 -9.35 -7.38 -7.44
CA ASP A 261 -10.74 -7.34 -7.89
C ASP A 261 -11.17 -5.90 -8.23
N ILE A 262 -10.84 -4.96 -7.34
CA ILE A 262 -11.10 -3.52 -7.52
C ILE A 262 -10.29 -3.00 -8.70
N ALA A 263 -8.99 -3.30 -8.75
CA ALA A 263 -8.11 -2.80 -9.79
C ALA A 263 -8.55 -3.28 -11.19
N VAL A 264 -9.05 -4.50 -11.35
CA VAL A 264 -9.49 -5.00 -12.67
C VAL A 264 -10.92 -4.64 -13.03
N SER A 265 -11.70 -4.11 -12.08
CA SER A 265 -13.08 -3.69 -12.31
C SER A 265 -13.16 -2.46 -13.24
N PRO A 266 -14.23 -2.32 -14.03
CA PRO A 266 -14.52 -1.09 -14.75
C PRO A 266 -14.59 0.10 -13.80
N VAL A 267 -14.09 1.25 -14.22
CA VAL A 267 -14.21 2.48 -13.43
C VAL A 267 -15.66 2.96 -13.50
N PRO A 268 -16.33 3.20 -12.36
CA PRO A 268 -17.69 3.72 -12.34
C PRO A 268 -17.81 5.07 -13.04
N ASP A 269 -18.99 5.37 -13.57
CA ASP A 269 -19.29 6.68 -14.15
C ASP A 269 -19.05 7.79 -13.12
N GLY A 270 -18.39 8.87 -13.54
CA GLY A 270 -18.04 9.99 -12.67
C GLY A 270 -16.79 9.79 -11.81
N MET A 271 -16.22 8.59 -11.78
CA MET A 271 -14.94 8.31 -11.12
C MET A 271 -13.78 8.35 -12.12
N SER A 272 -12.65 8.92 -11.72
CA SER A 272 -11.41 8.91 -12.51
C SER A 272 -10.50 7.75 -12.10
N GLN A 273 -9.48 7.46 -12.92
CA GLN A 273 -8.43 6.51 -12.53
C GLN A 273 -7.63 6.97 -11.31
N ALA A 274 -7.56 8.28 -11.05
CA ALA A 274 -6.89 8.82 -9.87
C ALA A 274 -7.69 8.49 -8.60
N ASP A 275 -9.02 8.58 -8.67
CA ASP A 275 -9.90 8.22 -7.54
C ASP A 275 -9.80 6.72 -7.22
N VAL A 276 -9.72 5.86 -8.25
CA VAL A 276 -9.44 4.42 -8.06
C VAL A 276 -8.07 4.20 -7.39
N LEU A 277 -7.05 4.97 -7.78
CA LEU A 277 -5.72 4.89 -7.17
C LEU A 277 -5.76 5.27 -5.68
N ASP A 278 -6.49 6.31 -5.32
CA ASP A 278 -6.68 6.74 -3.93
C ASP A 278 -7.44 5.69 -3.11
N LEU A 279 -8.44 5.04 -3.72
CA LEU A 279 -9.18 3.94 -3.11
C LEU A 279 -8.28 2.73 -2.83
N LEU A 280 -7.49 2.30 -3.82
CA LEU A 280 -6.53 1.21 -3.66
C LEU A 280 -5.50 1.57 -2.58
N ALA A 281 -5.02 2.81 -2.57
CA ALA A 281 -4.07 3.29 -1.58
C ALA A 281 -4.65 3.29 -0.16
N ALA A 282 -5.94 3.63 0.00
CA ALA A 282 -6.62 3.59 1.28
C ALA A 282 -6.66 2.17 1.85
N ILE A 283 -6.97 1.17 1.02
CA ILE A 283 -7.00 -0.23 1.44
C ILE A 283 -5.57 -0.76 1.68
N ASP A 284 -4.61 -0.42 0.82
CA ASP A 284 -3.19 -0.81 1.02
C ASP A 284 -2.56 -0.12 2.24
N ALA A 285 -3.15 0.95 2.78
CA ALA A 285 -2.73 1.54 4.04
C ALA A 285 -3.07 0.67 5.27
N THR A 286 -3.81 -0.43 5.11
CA THR A 286 -4.12 -1.38 6.20
C THR A 286 -2.82 -1.90 6.82
N PRO A 287 -2.62 -1.77 8.16
CA PRO A 287 -1.39 -2.19 8.82
C PRO A 287 -0.99 -3.62 8.48
N VAL A 288 0.24 -3.81 7.99
CA VAL A 288 0.73 -5.10 7.48
C VAL A 288 0.57 -6.23 8.51
N GLY A 289 0.89 -5.95 9.77
CA GLY A 289 0.76 -6.91 10.87
C GLY A 289 -0.68 -7.34 11.18
N TYR A 290 -1.68 -6.58 10.72
CA TYR A 290 -3.10 -6.86 10.97
C TYR A 290 -3.80 -7.60 9.81
N ARG A 291 -3.23 -7.58 8.60
CA ARG A 291 -3.92 -8.08 7.39
C ARG A 291 -4.34 -9.55 7.46
N ALA A 292 -3.58 -10.41 8.15
CA ALA A 292 -3.96 -11.82 8.33
C ALA A 292 -5.17 -11.99 9.26
N ASP A 293 -5.24 -11.23 10.37
CA ASP A 293 -6.41 -11.22 11.26
C ASP A 293 -7.66 -10.71 10.55
N LEU A 294 -7.51 -9.62 9.79
CA LEU A 294 -8.57 -9.10 8.93
C LEU A 294 -9.07 -10.18 7.96
N GLY A 295 -8.15 -10.87 7.27
CA GLY A 295 -8.50 -11.94 6.35
C GLY A 295 -9.24 -13.11 7.00
N ARG A 296 -8.81 -13.54 8.20
CA ARG A 296 -9.49 -14.59 8.98
C ARG A 296 -10.91 -14.19 9.35
N MET A 297 -11.07 -12.98 9.89
CA MET A 297 -12.37 -12.43 10.25
C MET A 297 -13.29 -12.36 9.03
N TRP A 298 -12.79 -11.82 7.93
CA TRP A 298 -13.60 -11.59 6.74
C TRP A 298 -14.05 -12.88 6.05
N LEU A 299 -13.16 -13.89 5.96
CA LEU A 299 -13.53 -15.22 5.46
C LEU A 299 -14.47 -15.99 6.41
N SER A 300 -14.43 -15.73 7.72
CA SER A 300 -15.42 -16.25 8.66
C SER A 300 -16.79 -15.69 8.34
N TRP A 301 -16.91 -14.36 8.27
CA TRP A 301 -18.18 -13.71 7.94
C TRP A 301 -18.74 -14.16 6.59
N LEU A 302 -17.89 -14.31 5.58
CA LEU A 302 -18.33 -14.81 4.28
C LEU A 302 -18.94 -16.22 4.37
N ARG A 303 -18.40 -17.06 5.26
CA ARG A 303 -18.96 -18.40 5.53
C ARG A 303 -20.27 -18.31 6.28
N ASP A 304 -20.36 -17.42 7.27
CA ASP A 304 -21.54 -17.25 8.11
C ASP A 304 -22.73 -16.74 7.28
N VAL A 305 -22.53 -15.72 6.44
CA VAL A 305 -23.60 -15.21 5.55
C VAL A 305 -23.97 -16.20 4.45
N ALA A 306 -23.05 -17.05 4.00
CA ALA A 306 -23.35 -18.10 3.02
C ALA A 306 -24.19 -19.24 3.61
N GLN A 307 -24.19 -19.40 4.95
CA GLN A 307 -24.99 -20.40 5.66
C GLN A 307 -26.32 -19.85 6.16
N SER A 308 -26.45 -18.53 6.22
CA SER A 308 -27.68 -17.84 6.60
C SER A 308 -28.71 -18.05 5.49
N GLY A 309 -29.83 -18.72 5.81
CA GLY A 309 -30.84 -19.10 4.81
C GLY A 309 -31.42 -17.89 4.06
N ALA A 310 -32.04 -18.13 2.90
CA ALA A 310 -32.52 -17.08 1.98
C ALA A 310 -33.55 -16.08 2.56
N SER A 311 -34.02 -16.27 3.79
CA SER A 311 -35.03 -15.43 4.44
C SER A 311 -34.48 -14.40 5.44
N SER A 312 -33.16 -14.34 5.68
CA SER A 312 -32.53 -13.27 6.47
C SER A 312 -31.42 -12.59 5.68
N ILE A 313 -31.38 -11.26 5.71
CA ILE A 313 -30.22 -10.50 5.21
C ILE A 313 -29.29 -10.29 6.40
N ASP A 314 -28.38 -11.24 6.62
CA ASP A 314 -27.38 -11.12 7.67
C ASP A 314 -26.16 -10.33 7.13
N TRP A 315 -25.88 -9.21 7.77
CA TRP A 315 -24.75 -8.35 7.47
C TRP A 315 -23.71 -8.45 8.59
N HIS A 316 -22.44 -8.49 8.20
CA HIS A 316 -21.34 -8.29 9.14
C HIS A 316 -20.53 -7.08 8.71
N PHE A 317 -20.19 -6.21 9.67
CA PHE A 317 -19.35 -5.05 9.42
C PHE A 317 -18.31 -4.86 10.53
N ARG A 318 -17.17 -4.28 10.15
CA ARG A 318 -16.24 -3.63 11.07
C ARG A 318 -15.67 -2.38 10.44
N GLY A 319 -15.82 -1.27 11.17
CA GLY A 319 -15.09 -0.05 10.92
C GLY A 319 -13.68 -0.13 11.52
N HIS A 320 -12.70 0.37 10.78
CA HIS A 320 -11.31 0.51 11.16
C HIS A 320 -10.91 1.97 11.08
N ILE A 321 -10.65 2.55 12.25
CA ILE A 321 -10.26 3.95 12.37
C ILE A 321 -8.82 3.98 12.86
N TRP A 322 -7.96 4.66 12.11
CA TRP A 322 -6.59 4.94 12.51
C TRP A 322 -6.31 6.44 12.44
N PRO A 323 -5.38 6.96 13.26
CA PRO A 323 -4.93 8.33 13.15
C PRO A 323 -4.36 8.61 11.75
N ASP A 324 -4.78 9.73 11.15
CA ASP A 324 -4.28 10.22 9.86
C ASP A 324 -4.41 9.26 8.66
N ARG A 325 -5.24 8.21 8.76
CA ARG A 325 -5.53 7.25 7.68
C ARG A 325 -6.99 7.31 7.23
N PRO A 326 -7.32 6.90 6.01
CA PRO A 326 -8.71 6.70 5.60
C PRO A 326 -9.50 5.85 6.59
N TYR A 327 -10.80 6.15 6.74
CA TYR A 327 -11.69 5.31 7.52
C TYR A 327 -12.09 4.12 6.65
N LEU A 328 -11.72 2.91 7.07
CA LEU A 328 -12.05 1.69 6.31
C LEU A 328 -13.23 0.97 6.95
N ILE A 329 -14.11 0.43 6.14
CA ILE A 329 -15.22 -0.42 6.57
C ILE A 329 -15.12 -1.73 5.79
N PHE A 330 -14.98 -2.85 6.48
CA PHE A 330 -15.01 -4.17 5.85
C PHE A 330 -16.28 -4.90 6.26
N GLY A 331 -16.89 -5.65 5.35
CA GLY A 331 -18.08 -6.41 5.69
C GLY A 331 -18.39 -7.58 4.76
N ALA A 332 -19.43 -8.32 5.10
CA ALA A 332 -19.96 -9.39 4.27
C ALA A 332 -21.49 -9.32 4.23
N ALA A 333 -22.07 -9.73 3.10
CA ALA A 333 -23.52 -9.83 2.91
C ALA A 333 -23.88 -11.10 2.11
N PRO A 334 -25.13 -11.58 2.14
CA PRO A 334 -25.47 -12.92 1.64
C PRO A 334 -25.44 -13.06 0.10
N ALA A 335 -25.64 -11.98 -0.64
CA ALA A 335 -25.67 -12.00 -2.10
C ALA A 335 -25.30 -10.64 -2.71
N HIS A 336 -24.86 -10.62 -3.96
CA HIS A 336 -24.69 -9.37 -4.70
C HIS A 336 -26.00 -9.00 -5.40
N THR A 337 -26.62 -7.89 -4.99
CA THR A 337 -27.79 -7.30 -5.67
C THR A 337 -27.64 -5.78 -5.75
N PRO A 338 -28.32 -5.11 -6.70
CA PRO A 338 -28.36 -3.64 -6.75
C PRO A 338 -28.82 -3.00 -5.44
N ASP A 339 -29.79 -3.62 -4.75
CA ASP A 339 -30.30 -3.12 -3.47
C ASP A 339 -29.25 -3.22 -2.36
N ILE A 340 -28.48 -4.32 -2.32
CA ILE A 340 -27.36 -4.48 -1.38
C ILE A 340 -26.26 -3.46 -1.66
N GLN A 341 -25.96 -3.18 -2.94
CA GLN A 341 -24.99 -2.16 -3.30
C GLN A 341 -25.45 -0.76 -2.87
N LEU A 342 -26.71 -0.42 -3.10
CA LEU A 342 -27.29 0.88 -2.69
C LEU A 342 -27.31 1.01 -1.17
N ALA A 343 -27.84 0.01 -0.47
CA ALA A 343 -27.90 -0.03 0.98
C ALA A 343 -26.51 0.10 1.61
N PHE A 344 -25.51 -0.61 1.07
CA PHE A 344 -24.13 -0.50 1.53
C PHE A 344 -23.52 0.89 1.29
N SER A 345 -23.79 1.50 0.14
CA SER A 345 -23.32 2.85 -0.15
C SER A 345 -23.89 3.88 0.83
N LEU A 346 -25.18 3.77 1.14
CA LEU A 346 -25.84 4.61 2.15
C LEU A 346 -25.26 4.38 3.54
N TYR A 347 -24.99 3.12 3.92
CA TYR A 347 -24.35 2.78 5.18
C TYR A 347 -22.96 3.43 5.31
N VAL A 348 -22.12 3.35 4.27
CA VAL A 348 -20.79 3.98 4.25
C VAL A 348 -20.91 5.50 4.36
N GLY A 349 -21.86 6.10 3.65
CA GLY A 349 -22.17 7.52 3.77
C GLY A 349 -22.55 7.92 5.19
N LEU A 350 -23.48 7.19 5.82
CA LEU A 350 -23.92 7.45 7.20
C LEU A 350 -22.74 7.39 8.17
N ARG A 351 -21.92 6.34 8.09
CA ARG A 351 -20.74 6.17 8.95
C ARG A 351 -19.70 7.25 8.72
N HIS A 352 -19.54 7.72 7.49
CA HIS A 352 -18.69 8.87 7.18
C HIS A 352 -19.20 10.14 7.86
N GLN A 353 -20.49 10.47 7.72
CA GLN A 353 -21.09 11.66 8.35
C GLN A 353 -20.90 11.64 9.86
N GLN A 354 -21.27 10.54 10.50
CA GLN A 354 -21.18 10.38 11.95
C GLN A 354 -19.72 10.47 12.44
N HIS A 355 -18.77 9.95 11.66
CA HIS A 355 -17.35 10.10 11.97
C HIS A 355 -16.90 11.56 11.87
N LEU A 356 -17.34 12.30 10.84
CA LEU A 356 -17.02 13.73 10.69
C LEU A 356 -17.64 14.60 11.79
N GLU A 357 -18.80 14.23 12.33
CA GLU A 357 -19.38 14.93 13.48
C GLU A 357 -18.55 14.77 14.75
N LEU A 358 -17.98 13.58 14.95
CA LEU A 358 -17.04 13.31 16.04
C LEU A 358 -15.68 13.96 15.80
N MET A 359 -15.24 14.02 14.54
CA MET A 359 -13.93 14.52 14.13
C MET A 359 -14.02 15.53 12.97
N PRO A 360 -14.55 16.74 13.17
CA PRO A 360 -14.78 17.72 12.10
C PRO A 360 -13.51 18.16 11.39
N GLU A 361 -12.37 18.12 12.08
CA GLU A 361 -11.05 18.42 11.52
C GLU A 361 -10.64 17.44 10.39
N ARG A 362 -11.37 16.33 10.24
CA ARG A 362 -11.11 15.30 9.22
C ARG A 362 -12.00 15.42 7.99
N LEU A 363 -12.59 16.59 7.70
CA LEU A 363 -13.47 16.82 6.54
C LEU A 363 -12.89 16.31 5.19
N GLY A 364 -11.57 16.37 5.01
CA GLY A 364 -10.88 15.87 3.82
C GLY A 364 -10.57 14.36 3.82
N MET A 365 -10.98 13.61 4.84
CA MET A 365 -10.72 12.17 4.95
C MET A 365 -11.56 11.38 3.95
N LEU A 366 -10.91 10.43 3.27
CA LEU A 366 -11.60 9.40 2.49
C LEU A 366 -12.13 8.30 3.42
N THR A 367 -13.39 7.89 3.23
CA THR A 367 -13.94 6.66 3.78
C THR A 367 -14.14 5.64 2.67
N VAL A 368 -13.63 4.42 2.87
CA VAL A 368 -13.77 3.32 1.90
C VAL A 368 -14.42 2.14 2.60
N GLY A 369 -15.58 1.75 2.09
CA GLY A 369 -16.23 0.50 2.44
C GLY A 369 -15.99 -0.57 1.39
N VAL A 370 -15.71 -1.80 1.83
CA VAL A 370 -15.68 -2.99 0.99
C VAL A 370 -16.54 -4.08 1.62
N ILE A 371 -17.45 -4.66 0.83
CA ILE A 371 -18.15 -5.89 1.21
C ILE A 371 -17.83 -7.03 0.25
N LEU A 372 -17.77 -8.24 0.81
CA LEU A 372 -17.73 -9.48 0.04
C LEU A 372 -19.07 -10.20 0.14
N THR A 373 -19.53 -10.71 -1.00
CA THR A 373 -20.75 -11.53 -1.04
C THR A 373 -20.45 -12.86 -1.69
N PRO A 374 -20.90 -13.99 -1.13
CA PRO A 374 -20.54 -15.30 -1.65
C PRO A 374 -21.17 -15.49 -3.04
N ARG A 375 -20.47 -16.22 -3.91
CA ARG A 375 -21.03 -16.68 -5.19
C ARG A 375 -21.34 -18.16 -5.14
N SER A 376 -22.44 -18.54 -5.78
CA SER A 376 -22.86 -19.94 -5.94
C SER A 376 -22.44 -20.56 -7.29
N ASP A 377 -21.91 -19.77 -8.23
CA ASP A 377 -21.63 -20.21 -9.60
C ASP A 377 -20.29 -20.95 -9.76
N GLY A 378 -19.46 -20.99 -8.71
CA GLY A 378 -18.18 -21.69 -8.68
C GLY A 378 -17.06 -21.05 -9.51
N VAL A 379 -17.30 -19.90 -10.15
CA VAL A 379 -16.28 -19.21 -10.98
C VAL A 379 -15.27 -18.47 -10.11
N ARG A 380 -15.76 -17.79 -9.07
CA ARG A 380 -14.94 -17.11 -8.06
C ARG A 380 -15.62 -17.26 -6.69
N PRO A 381 -14.86 -17.18 -5.58
CA PRO A 381 -15.41 -17.41 -4.25
C PRO A 381 -16.38 -16.31 -3.77
N TRP A 382 -16.26 -15.07 -4.26
CA TRP A 382 -17.09 -13.94 -3.87
C TRP A 382 -17.21 -12.87 -4.96
N ASP A 383 -18.15 -11.96 -4.80
CA ASP A 383 -18.17 -10.64 -5.44
C ASP A 383 -17.62 -9.59 -4.47
N THR A 384 -16.90 -8.62 -5.02
CA THR A 384 -16.35 -7.48 -4.26
C THR A 384 -17.14 -6.24 -4.63
N THR A 385 -17.83 -5.64 -3.65
CA THR A 385 -18.55 -4.37 -3.81
C THR A 385 -17.85 -3.30 -2.99
N VAL A 386 -17.67 -2.12 -3.58
CA VAL A 386 -16.97 -1.00 -2.95
C VAL A 386 -17.82 0.24 -2.97
N ALA A 387 -17.80 0.99 -1.86
CA ALA A 387 -18.33 2.34 -1.78
C ALA A 387 -17.25 3.24 -1.20
N ALA A 388 -17.10 4.44 -1.73
CA ALA A 388 -16.14 5.42 -1.23
C ALA A 388 -16.76 6.81 -1.20
N ILE A 389 -16.43 7.58 -0.16
CA ILE A 389 -16.94 8.92 0.03
C ILE A 389 -15.88 9.81 0.70
N GLN A 390 -15.83 11.06 0.27
CA GLN A 390 -15.00 12.11 0.84
C GLN A 390 -15.82 13.40 0.91
N GLY A 391 -15.61 14.20 1.95
CA GLY A 391 -16.37 15.44 2.16
C GLY A 391 -17.72 15.19 2.84
N ASN A 392 -18.56 16.21 2.91
CA ASN A 392 -19.83 16.08 3.64
C ASN A 392 -20.87 15.32 2.80
N PRO A 393 -21.44 14.21 3.30
CA PRO A 393 -22.64 13.64 2.68
C PRO A 393 -23.83 14.57 2.92
N ASP A 394 -24.55 14.92 1.86
CA ASP A 394 -25.73 15.80 1.91
C ASP A 394 -27.00 15.03 2.34
N PHE A 395 -26.95 14.28 3.45
CA PHE A 395 -28.17 13.71 4.03
C PHE A 395 -28.98 14.81 4.72
N ASN A 396 -30.26 14.90 4.36
CA ASN A 396 -31.18 15.72 5.15
C ASN A 396 -31.58 15.00 6.46
N ASP A 397 -32.19 15.72 7.40
CA ASP A 397 -32.52 15.20 8.73
C ASP A 397 -33.46 13.97 8.68
N ALA A 398 -34.38 13.92 7.71
CA ALA A 398 -35.30 12.79 7.56
C ALA A 398 -34.59 11.55 7.01
N GLU A 399 -33.80 11.70 5.94
CA GLU A 399 -32.97 10.60 5.38
C GLU A 399 -32.02 10.04 6.43
N ARG A 400 -31.37 10.91 7.20
CA ARG A 400 -30.49 10.49 8.28
C ARG A 400 -31.25 9.71 9.34
N ALA A 401 -32.40 10.19 9.79
CA ALA A 401 -33.20 9.49 10.81
C ALA A 401 -33.63 8.10 10.34
N GLU A 402 -34.00 7.94 9.07
CA GLU A 402 -34.32 6.63 8.48
C GLU A 402 -33.09 5.71 8.44
N LEU A 403 -31.92 6.23 8.04
CA LEU A 403 -30.69 5.46 8.01
C LEU A 403 -30.21 5.07 9.41
N GLU A 404 -30.32 5.95 10.40
CA GLU A 404 -30.00 5.64 11.80
C GLU A 404 -31.00 4.66 12.42
N HIS A 405 -32.27 4.70 11.98
CA HIS A 405 -33.24 3.68 12.37
C HIS A 405 -32.88 2.30 11.82
N ALA A 406 -32.44 2.23 10.57
CA ALA A 406 -32.05 0.98 9.92
C ALA A 406 -30.69 0.44 10.42
N TRP A 407 -29.69 1.30 10.58
CA TRP A 407 -28.29 0.91 10.81
C TRP A 407 -27.75 1.28 12.19
N GLY A 408 -28.55 1.94 13.03
CA GLY A 408 -28.12 2.42 14.35
C GLY A 408 -27.19 3.62 14.28
N THR A 409 -26.95 4.23 15.45
CA THR A 409 -26.01 5.35 15.58
C THR A 409 -24.57 4.85 15.60
N PHE A 410 -23.61 5.79 15.56
CA PHE A 410 -22.20 5.46 15.61
C PHE A 410 -21.84 4.57 16.81
N GLY A 411 -21.07 3.51 16.57
CA GLY A 411 -20.62 2.55 17.57
C GLY A 411 -21.68 1.64 18.18
N GLN A 412 -22.96 1.76 17.80
CA GLN A 412 -23.94 0.72 18.10
C GLN A 412 -23.66 -0.49 17.20
N GLY A 413 -23.56 -1.67 17.82
CA GLY A 413 -23.53 -2.92 17.09
C GLY A 413 -24.82 -3.06 16.28
N VAL A 414 -24.68 -3.40 15.01
CA VAL A 414 -25.83 -3.68 14.16
C VAL A 414 -26.20 -5.15 14.35
N ASP A 415 -26.86 -5.47 15.45
CA ASP A 415 -27.38 -6.81 15.68
C ASP A 415 -28.64 -6.99 14.80
N HIS A 416 -28.45 -7.65 13.65
CA HIS A 416 -29.48 -8.06 12.69
C HIS A 416 -30.36 -6.93 12.14
N VAL A 417 -29.92 -6.25 11.07
CA VAL A 417 -30.86 -5.47 10.24
C VAL A 417 -31.70 -6.44 9.42
N LYS A 418 -32.93 -6.69 9.85
CA LYS A 418 -33.96 -7.20 8.94
C LYS A 418 -34.39 -6.05 8.05
N VAL A 419 -33.69 -5.87 6.93
CA VAL A 419 -34.24 -5.06 5.83
C VAL A 419 -35.31 -5.93 5.18
N GLU A 420 -36.58 -5.62 5.44
CA GLU A 420 -37.68 -6.25 4.71
C GLU A 420 -37.61 -5.78 3.24
N PRO A 421 -37.56 -6.69 2.26
CA PRO A 421 -37.62 -6.30 0.86
C PRO A 421 -38.98 -5.67 0.58
N ALA A 422 -38.98 -4.52 -0.11
CA ALA A 422 -40.17 -3.77 -0.49
C ALA A 422 -41.07 -4.52 -1.47
#